data_AF-A0A7W7VV93-F1
#
_entry.id   AF-A0A7W7VV93-F1
#
_cell.length_a   1.000
_cell.length_b   1.000
_cell.length_c   1.000
_cell.angle_alpha   90.00
_cell.angle_beta   90.00
_cell.angle_gamma   90.00
#
_symmetry.space_group_name_H-M   'P 1'
#
loop_
_entity.id
_entity.type
_entity.pdbx_description
1 polymer ?
#
loop_
_entity_poly.entity_id
_entity_poly.type
_entity_poly.pdbx_seq_one_letter_code
_entity_poly.pdbx_strand_id
1 'polypeptide(L)'
;MGVDEVEMVTDDPALDDVENRLISIVRNKLNVPCTLDDNFFALGGGSLDALEVLARIREEFGVRIKLREFFRAGTVRELRHLIGSVA
;
A
#
# COMPACT_ATOMS: atom_id res chain seq x y z
N MET A 1 27.54 -12.00 -9.17
CA MET A 1 27.40 -11.13 -10.36
C MET A 1 26.01 -10.54 -10.27
N GLY A 2 25.93 -9.22 -10.04
CA GLY A 2 24.70 -8.46 -9.73
C GLY A 2 24.25 -8.71 -8.28
N VAL A 3 24.42 -7.82 -7.30
CA VAL A 3 23.62 -6.58 -7.07
C VAL A 3 22.17 -6.79 -7.55
N ASP A 4 21.15 -6.81 -6.70
CA ASP A 4 20.81 -5.72 -5.80
C ASP A 4 20.38 -6.21 -4.41
N GLU A 5 21.13 -5.72 -3.44
CA GLU A 5 20.73 -5.47 -2.07
C GLU A 5 19.48 -4.58 -2.08
N VAL A 6 18.29 -5.18 -1.96
CA VAL A 6 17.10 -4.40 -1.55
C VAL A 6 17.12 -4.34 -0.04
N GLU A 7 18.13 -3.67 0.51
CA GLU A 7 18.00 -3.07 1.83
C GLU A 7 17.14 -1.82 1.66
N MET A 8 15.85 -1.96 1.92
CA MET A 8 15.07 -0.84 2.44
C MET A 8 14.61 -1.22 3.83
N VAL A 9 15.58 -1.16 4.74
CA VAL A 9 15.39 -1.19 6.17
C VAL A 9 14.55 0.03 6.55
N THR A 10 13.34 -0.20 7.04
CA THR A 10 12.74 0.72 7.99
C THR A 10 12.77 0.03 9.33
N ASP A 11 13.71 0.45 10.18
CA ASP A 11 14.02 -0.05 11.54
C ASP A 11 12.91 0.31 12.54
N ASP A 12 11.66 0.14 12.14
CA ASP A 12 10.47 0.35 12.96
C ASP A 12 9.60 -0.89 12.81
N PRO A 13 9.61 -1.81 13.79
CA PRO A 13 8.84 -3.06 13.70
C PRO A 13 7.34 -2.79 13.52
N ALA A 14 6.82 -1.68 14.03
CA ALA A 14 5.43 -1.27 13.86
C ALA A 14 5.10 -0.74 12.44
N LEU A 15 6.11 -0.28 11.70
CA LEU A 15 5.93 0.23 10.34
C LEU A 15 5.85 -0.91 9.31
N ASP A 16 6.59 -2.00 9.55
CA ASP A 16 6.54 -3.22 8.75
C ASP A 16 5.16 -3.91 8.84
N ASP A 17 4.48 -3.81 9.99
CA ASP A 17 3.12 -4.32 10.19
C ASP A 17 2.08 -3.63 9.28
N VAL A 18 2.17 -2.30 9.10
CA VAL A 18 1.24 -1.53 8.24
C VAL A 18 1.46 -1.91 6.78
N GLU A 19 2.72 -1.99 6.38
CA GLU A 19 3.18 -2.35 5.04
C GLU A 19 2.70 -3.76 4.64
N ASN A 20 2.93 -4.75 5.49
CA ASN A 20 2.45 -6.12 5.28
C ASN A 20 0.93 -6.20 5.19
N ARG A 21 0.20 -5.44 6.01
CA ARG A 21 -1.28 -5.39 5.94
C ARG A 21 -1.75 -4.78 4.64
N LEU A 22 -1.18 -3.66 4.20
CA LEU A 22 -1.53 -3.04 2.92
C LEU A 22 -1.29 -4.01 1.76
N ILE A 23 -0.11 -4.67 1.73
CA ILE A 23 0.20 -5.71 0.74
C ILE A 23 -0.86 -6.81 0.79
N SER A 24 -1.22 -7.29 1.99
CA SER A 24 -2.25 -8.31 2.15
C SER A 24 -3.61 -7.86 1.60
N ILE A 25 -4.03 -6.62 1.86
CA ILE A 25 -5.29 -6.06 1.34
C ILE A 25 -5.27 -6.02 -0.19
N VAL A 26 -4.21 -5.46 -0.77
CA VAL A 26 -4.06 -5.29 -2.22
C VAL A 26 -3.96 -6.64 -2.92
N ARG A 27 -3.13 -7.56 -2.39
CA ARG A 27 -2.99 -8.92 -2.90
C ARG A 27 -4.31 -9.69 -2.85
N ASN A 28 -5.05 -9.60 -1.75
CA ASN A 28 -6.36 -10.25 -1.65
C ASN A 28 -7.35 -9.67 -2.66
N LYS A 29 -7.26 -8.37 -2.95
CA LYS A 29 -8.18 -7.72 -3.87
C LYS A 29 -7.89 -8.04 -5.34
N LEU A 30 -6.62 -7.90 -5.74
CA LEU A 30 -6.19 -8.11 -7.13
C LEU A 30 -5.86 -9.56 -7.45
N ASN A 31 -5.75 -10.41 -6.42
CA ASN A 31 -5.34 -11.81 -6.54
C ASN A 31 -3.96 -11.99 -7.22
N VAL A 32 -3.09 -10.98 -7.10
CA VAL A 32 -1.72 -10.97 -7.64
C VAL A 32 -0.71 -10.70 -6.53
N PRO A 33 0.51 -11.26 -6.63
CA PRO A 33 1.62 -10.84 -5.76
C PRO A 33 1.92 -9.36 -6.01
N CYS A 34 2.12 -8.60 -4.93
CA CYS A 34 2.50 -7.20 -4.98
C CYS A 34 3.52 -6.91 -3.89
N THR A 35 4.36 -5.91 -4.14
CA THR A 35 5.37 -5.38 -3.23
C THR A 35 5.05 -3.94 -2.86
N LEU A 36 5.88 -3.32 -2.01
CA LEU A 36 5.69 -1.95 -1.55
C LEU A 36 5.84 -0.91 -2.67
N ASP A 37 6.69 -1.21 -3.64
CA ASP A 37 6.99 -0.36 -4.79
C ASP A 37 6.10 -0.67 -6.00
N ASP A 38 5.32 -1.76 -5.95
CA ASP A 38 4.41 -2.08 -7.04
C ASP A 38 3.27 -1.06 -7.11
N ASN A 39 3.05 -0.57 -8.33
CA ASN A 39 1.97 0.35 -8.59
C ASN A 39 0.65 -0.41 -8.72
N PHE A 40 -0.33 -0.06 -7.89
CA PHE A 40 -1.66 -0.69 -7.87
C PHE A 40 -2.33 -0.69 -9.26
N PHE A 41 -2.18 0.40 -10.00
CA PHE A 41 -2.75 0.54 -11.34
C PHE A 41 -1.97 -0.28 -12.39
N ALA A 42 -0.66 -0.43 -12.21
CA ALA A 42 0.16 -1.28 -13.07
C ALA A 42 -0.15 -2.78 -12.88
N LEU A 43 -0.56 -3.18 -11.68
CA LEU A 43 -1.03 -4.53 -11.37
C LEU A 43 -2.43 -4.84 -11.92
N GLY A 44 -3.09 -3.88 -12.59
CA GLY A 44 -4.43 -4.04 -13.16
C GLY A 44 -5.55 -3.55 -12.24
N GLY A 45 -5.23 -2.85 -11.15
CA GLY A 45 -6.23 -2.28 -10.25
C GLY A 45 -6.97 -1.08 -10.84
N GLY A 46 -8.30 -1.13 -10.80
CA GLY A 46 -9.17 -0.06 -11.26
C GLY A 46 -9.65 0.85 -10.13
N SER A 47 -10.43 1.87 -10.51
CA SER A 47 -11.05 2.80 -9.56
C SER A 47 -11.99 2.11 -8.55
N LEU A 48 -12.68 1.04 -8.97
CA LEU A 48 -13.56 0.26 -8.10
C LEU A 48 -12.74 -0.51 -7.06
N ASP A 49 -11.69 -1.19 -7.49
CA ASP A 49 -10.79 -1.93 -6.60
C ASP A 49 -10.11 -0.99 -5.61
N ALA A 50 -9.68 0.19 -6.07
CA ALA A 50 -9.13 1.23 -5.22
C ALA A 50 -10.14 1.69 -4.15
N LEU A 51 -11.41 1.90 -4.50
CA LEU A 51 -12.45 2.26 -3.53
C LEU A 51 -12.66 1.17 -2.47
N GLU A 52 -12.62 -0.10 -2.86
CA GLU A 52 -12.75 -1.23 -1.92
C GLU A 52 -11.51 -1.37 -1.01
N VAL A 53 -10.30 -1.22 -1.56
CA VAL A 53 -9.05 -1.18 -0.78
C VAL A 53 -9.10 -0.01 0.21
N LEU A 54 -9.54 1.17 -0.23
CA LEU A 54 -9.69 2.35 0.62
C LEU A 54 -10.72 2.16 1.73
N ALA A 55 -11.81 1.44 1.46
CA ALA A 55 -12.79 1.06 2.48
C ALA A 55 -12.14 0.16 3.54
N ARG A 56 -11.38 -0.85 3.10
CA ARG A 56 -10.67 -1.77 4.00
C ARG A 56 -9.60 -1.07 4.84
N ILE A 57 -8.81 -0.20 4.23
CA ILE A 57 -7.81 0.63 4.93
C ILE A 57 -8.47 1.48 6.01
N ARG A 58 -9.63 2.07 5.71
CA ARG A 58 -10.40 2.83 6.70
C ARG A 58 -10.87 1.95 7.86
N GLU A 59 -11.31 0.73 7.60
CA GLU A 59 -11.78 -0.19 8.64
C GLU A 59 -10.63 -0.70 9.52
N GLU A 60 -9.47 -1.04 8.93
CA GLU A 60 -8.32 -1.57 9.66
C GLU A 60 -7.50 -0.50 10.38
N PHE A 61 -7.29 0.66 9.74
CA PHE A 61 -6.40 1.72 10.25
C PHE A 61 -7.15 2.96 10.75
N GLY A 62 -8.46 3.07 10.51
CA GLY A 62 -9.24 4.27 10.87
C GLY A 62 -8.98 5.49 9.97
N VAL A 63 -8.14 5.36 8.94
CA VAL A 63 -7.70 6.49 8.12
C VAL A 63 -8.58 6.69 6.89
N ARG A 64 -8.98 7.94 6.64
CA ARG A 64 -9.75 8.35 5.45
C ARG A 64 -8.82 8.83 4.34
N ILE A 65 -8.36 7.92 3.48
CA ILE A 65 -7.64 8.31 2.25
C ILE A 65 -8.67 8.65 1.16
N LYS A 66 -8.45 9.75 0.43
CA LYS A 66 -9.29 10.14 -0.72
C LYS A 66 -8.82 9.39 -1.96
N LEU A 67 -9.74 9.01 -2.85
CA LEU A 67 -9.40 8.33 -4.10
C LEU A 67 -8.34 9.09 -4.93
N ARG A 68 -8.41 10.42 -4.96
CA ARG A 68 -7.40 11.26 -5.63
C ARG A 68 -5.99 11.12 -5.03
N GLU A 69 -5.89 11.01 -3.69
CA GLU A 69 -4.61 10.81 -3.02
C GLU A 69 -4.08 9.40 -3.29
N PHE A 70 -4.96 8.40 -3.32
CA PHE A 70 -4.61 7.03 -3.70
C PHE A 70 -4.06 6.97 -5.14
N PHE A 71 -4.71 7.66 -6.08
CA PHE A 71 -4.23 7.80 -7.45
C PHE A 71 -2.88 8.51 -7.55
N ARG A 72 -2.60 9.46 -6.66
CA ARG A 72 -1.34 10.20 -6.63
C ARG A 72 -0.20 9.37 -6.05
N ALA A 73 -0.47 8.64 -4.97
CA ALA A 73 0.46 7.75 -4.30
C ALA A 73 0.91 6.61 -5.24
N GLY A 74 -0.06 5.96 -5.91
CA GLY A 74 0.16 4.90 -6.89
C GLY A 74 0.74 3.59 -6.33
N THR A 75 1.53 3.64 -5.26
CA THR A 75 2.27 2.54 -4.63
C THR A 75 1.87 2.35 -3.17
N VAL A 76 2.11 1.17 -2.63
CA VAL A 76 1.82 0.85 -1.23
C VAL A 76 2.72 1.64 -0.28
N ARG A 77 3.98 1.90 -0.67
CA ARG A 77 4.92 2.75 0.10
C ARG A 77 4.40 4.17 0.30
N GLU A 78 3.87 4.78 -0.76
CA GLU A 78 3.29 6.13 -0.67
C GLU A 78 1.99 6.12 0.15
N LEU A 79 1.15 5.09 0.00
CA LEU A 79 -0.05 4.92 0.83
C LEU A 79 0.29 4.79 2.32
N ARG A 80 1.34 4.06 2.66
CA ARG A 80 1.87 3.98 4.03
C ARG A 80 2.25 5.36 4.55
N HIS A 81 2.93 6.18 3.74
CA HIS A 81 3.29 7.55 4.13
C HIS A 81 2.04 8.40 4.46
N LEU A 82 0.95 8.21 3.72
CA LEU A 82 -0.33 8.87 3.98
C LEU A 82 -1.02 8.38 5.27
N ILE A 83 -0.84 7.12 5.66
CA ILE A 83 -1.38 6.57 6.92
C ILE A 83 -0.54 7.06 8.11
N GLY A 84 0.79 6.98 8.02
CA GLY A 84 1.71 7.39 9.10
C GLY A 84 1.78 8.90 9.32
N SER A 85 1.37 9.72 8.35
CA SER A 85 1.31 11.18 8.50
C SER A 85 0.11 11.68 9.31
N VAL A 86 -0.86 10.81 9.65
CA VAL A 86 -2.00 11.19 10.50
C VAL A 86 -1.61 10.91 11.96
N ALA A 87 -0.91 11.87 12.55
CA ALA A 87 -0.74 12.03 13.99
C ALA A 87 -1.82 12.97 14.56
#